data_AF-T1EWI2-F1
#
_entry.id   AF-T1EWI2-F1
#
_cell.length_a   1.000
_cell.length_b   1.000
_cell.length_c   1.000
_cell.angle_alpha   90.00
_cell.angle_beta   90.00
_cell.angle_gamma   90.00
#
_symmetry.space_group_name_H-M   'P 1'
#
loop_
_entity.id
_entity.type
_entity.pdbx_description
1 polymer ?
#
loop_
_entity_poly.entity_id
_entity_poly.type
_entity_poly.pdbx_seq_one_letter_code
_entity_poly.pdbx_strand_id
1 'polypeptide(L)'
;MKVGDQDKSWAPHICCNTCSVTLREWLKNKRFLAFAVPMAWREPKNHTDDCYFCLTPYVKAGLSMKKLGTVNYPNLPSAIRPIPHSDSLPVPTPSQSYEIEAENEGTNEIEEEKESQPSTSNDSDFVSTDNAPHRLSQAELSDLVRDLDLSQEKAELLGSRLKQWNLLQSDVKVSYFRKRQQNLVRFFEKKNSLVVCVDIYGLMYCLNLNYDPTEWRLFIDSSKLSLKAVLLHNGNHLPSVPIGHAAHKKETYRNMKILLNSINYNEHKWKICGDLKVIAILLGMQLGYTKYCCFLCMWDSRDKISHYTKKDWPARNLNKDEKKVVAEPLIDPKDVLLPPLHIKLGLMKNFVKSMNKEEQAFKYLRNKFPKLSDAKVKEGIFVGPQIRELVKDPAFDEVLKGQEKEAWESLKGVICGFLGNRRDDNYIQLVTVLLQKYHQLGCNMSLKIHFLHSHLDFFPPSCGAVSDEHGERFHQDISGSEKRYQGRWNEAMLADYCWFIRRDAP
;
A
#
# COMPACT_ATOMS: atom_id res chain seq x y z
N MET A 1 -9.39 24.22 15.52
CA MET A 1 -8.58 24.91 16.53
C MET A 1 -7.52 25.69 15.77
N LYS A 2 -7.66 27.01 15.68
CA LYS A 2 -6.64 27.86 15.04
C LYS A 2 -5.47 27.99 16.01
N VAL A 3 -4.26 27.72 15.54
CA VAL A 3 -3.04 28.03 16.29
C VAL A 3 -2.85 29.55 16.20
N GLY A 4 -2.49 30.22 17.30
CA GLY A 4 -2.19 31.66 17.28
C GLY A 4 -0.90 31.97 16.49
N ASP A 5 -0.67 33.25 16.22
CA ASP A 5 0.59 33.80 15.68
C ASP A 5 1.10 33.11 14.40
N GLN A 6 0.18 32.65 13.54
CA GLN A 6 0.49 31.96 12.28
C GLN A 6 1.05 32.89 11.20
N ASP A 7 1.01 34.20 11.43
CA ASP A 7 1.68 35.21 10.62
C ASP A 7 3.19 35.29 10.93
N LYS A 8 3.67 34.65 12.01
CA LYS A 8 5.08 34.67 12.41
C LYS A 8 5.82 33.44 11.88
N SER A 9 6.85 33.66 11.07
CA SER A 9 7.68 32.60 10.46
C SER A 9 8.45 31.73 11.46
N TRP A 10 8.65 32.20 12.70
CA TRP A 10 9.31 31.47 13.78
C TRP A 10 8.33 30.62 14.62
N ALA A 11 7.02 30.77 14.42
CA ALA A 11 6.02 30.00 15.15
C ALA A 11 5.77 28.63 14.50
N PRO A 12 5.42 27.58 15.27
CA PRO A 12 5.03 26.31 14.68
C PRO A 12 3.71 26.42 13.91
N HIS A 13 3.74 26.08 12.62
CA HIS A 13 2.55 26.14 11.75
C HIS A 13 1.77 24.82 11.67
N ILE A 14 2.30 23.74 12.24
CA ILE A 14 1.73 22.40 12.14
C ILE A 14 1.58 21.82 13.55
N CYS A 15 0.36 21.40 13.89
CA CYS A 15 0.07 20.67 15.12
C CYS A 15 -0.07 19.16 14.82
N CYS A 16 0.56 18.32 15.65
CA CYS A 16 0.43 16.87 15.51
C CYS A 16 -1.01 16.40 15.79
N ASN A 17 -1.49 15.36 15.09
CA ASN A 17 -2.87 14.87 15.29
C ASN A 17 -3.14 14.45 16.74
N THR A 18 -2.18 13.76 17.38
CA THR A 18 -2.26 13.38 18.80
C THR A 18 -2.41 14.59 19.73
N CYS A 19 -1.69 15.67 19.43
CA CYS A 19 -1.67 16.91 20.18
C CYS A 19 -3.04 17.62 20.06
N SER A 20 -3.53 17.73 18.82
CA SER A 20 -4.84 18.32 18.49
C SER A 20 -6.00 17.55 19.12
N VAL A 21 -5.97 16.21 19.06
CA VAL A 21 -7.00 15.35 19.69
C VAL A 21 -6.96 15.46 21.20
N THR A 22 -5.77 15.38 21.83
CA THR A 22 -5.64 15.47 23.29
C THR A 22 -6.16 16.82 23.81
N LEU A 23 -5.86 17.91 23.11
CA LEU A 23 -6.32 19.23 23.48
C LEU A 23 -7.84 19.39 23.29
N ARG A 24 -8.41 18.81 22.23
CA ARG A 24 -9.86 18.78 22.00
C ARG A 24 -10.61 17.94 23.05
N GLU A 25 -10.02 16.83 23.48
CA GLU A 25 -10.55 16.00 24.55
C GLU A 25 -10.46 16.71 25.91
N TRP A 26 -9.37 17.44 26.15
CA TRP A 26 -9.21 18.28 27.34
C TRP A 26 -10.24 19.40 27.39
N LEU A 27 -10.47 20.13 26.28
CA LEU A 27 -11.53 21.14 26.19
C LEU A 27 -12.93 20.58 26.50
N LYS A 28 -13.16 19.28 26.24
CA LYS A 28 -14.41 18.58 26.57
C LYS A 28 -14.42 17.94 27.97
N ASN A 29 -13.44 18.26 28.82
CA ASN A 29 -13.23 17.65 30.14
C ASN A 29 -13.11 16.11 30.12
N LYS A 30 -12.70 15.52 29.00
CA LYS A 30 -12.56 14.06 28.86
C LYS A 30 -11.17 13.54 29.21
N ARG A 31 -10.17 14.41 29.23
CA ARG A 31 -8.76 14.04 29.42
C ARG A 31 -7.94 15.20 29.99
N PHE A 32 -6.95 14.91 30.82
CA PHE A 32 -6.03 15.93 31.36
C PHE A 32 -4.82 16.17 30.44
N LEU A 33 -4.28 17.39 30.45
CA LEU A 33 -3.00 17.70 29.80
C LEU A 33 -1.83 17.17 30.64
N ALA A 34 -0.74 16.78 29.98
CA ALA A 34 0.45 16.22 30.65
C ALA A 34 1.42 17.28 31.21
N PHE A 35 1.09 18.56 31.08
CA PHE A 35 1.90 19.70 31.50
C PHE A 35 1.02 20.77 32.15
N ALA A 36 1.59 21.51 33.09
CA ALA A 36 0.95 22.67 33.71
C ALA A 36 1.16 23.94 32.89
N VAL A 37 2.35 24.08 32.29
CA VAL A 37 2.68 25.20 31.40
C VAL A 37 2.96 24.64 30.00
N PRO A 38 2.28 25.11 28.94
CA PRO A 38 2.54 24.67 27.58
C PRO A 38 3.93 25.10 27.11
N MET A 39 4.37 24.51 26.00
CA MET A 39 5.55 25.00 25.30
C MET A 39 5.33 26.45 24.86
N ALA A 40 6.27 27.34 25.16
CA ALA A 40 6.20 28.75 24.79
C ALA A 40 7.24 29.07 23.73
N TRP A 41 6.79 29.68 22.64
CA TRP A 41 7.63 30.09 21.51
C TRP A 41 7.78 31.61 21.50
N ARG A 42 8.98 32.08 21.19
CA ARG A 42 9.32 33.49 21.01
C ARG A 42 10.24 33.61 19.82
N GLU A 43 10.36 34.83 19.31
CA GLU A 43 11.28 35.12 18.22
C GLU A 43 12.74 34.82 18.62
N PRO A 44 13.48 34.03 17.82
CA PRO A 44 14.87 33.71 18.10
C PRO A 44 15.76 34.94 17.87
N LYS A 45 16.72 35.18 18.78
CA LYS A 45 17.68 36.29 18.62
C LYS A 45 18.72 36.04 17.53
N ASN A 46 19.03 34.77 17.26
CA ASN A 46 19.97 34.36 16.22
C ASN A 46 19.78 32.86 15.87
N HIS A 47 20.46 32.41 14.81
CA HIS A 47 20.43 31.01 14.35
C HIS A 47 21.53 30.11 14.94
N THR A 48 22.43 30.67 15.75
CA THR A 48 23.62 29.97 16.27
C THR A 48 23.40 29.32 17.63
N ASP A 49 22.70 29.99 18.55
CA ASP A 49 22.48 29.51 19.93
C ASP A 49 21.04 29.72 20.44
N ASP A 50 20.19 30.45 19.71
CA ASP A 50 18.80 30.73 20.11
C ASP A 50 17.75 30.32 19.06
N CYS A 51 18.09 29.43 18.12
CA CYS A 51 17.14 28.88 17.14
C CYS A 51 16.82 27.41 17.43
N TYR A 52 15.62 27.13 17.95
CA TYR A 52 15.20 25.77 18.31
C TYR A 52 15.25 24.79 17.15
N PHE A 53 14.82 25.20 15.95
CA PHE A 53 14.85 24.34 14.77
C PHE A 53 16.27 24.08 14.25
N CYS A 54 17.18 25.05 14.42
CA CYS A 54 18.57 24.94 13.99
C CYS A 54 19.37 24.03 14.94
N LEU A 55 19.06 24.09 16.23
CA LEU A 55 19.75 23.34 17.29
C LEU A 55 19.14 21.97 17.57
N THR A 56 17.91 21.73 17.11
CA THR A 56 17.28 20.40 17.15
C THR A 56 17.72 19.62 15.91
N PRO A 57 18.38 18.45 16.05
CA PRO A 57 18.91 17.73 14.89
C PRO A 57 17.81 17.32 13.90
N TYR A 58 18.06 17.58 12.61
CA TYR A 58 17.15 17.25 11.50
C TYR A 58 16.87 15.74 11.40
N VAL A 59 15.60 15.37 11.49
CA VAL A 59 15.13 13.99 11.29
C VAL A 59 14.87 13.72 9.80
N LYS A 60 15.94 13.52 9.02
CA LYS A 60 15.82 13.18 7.57
C LYS A 60 15.32 11.75 7.29
N ALA A 61 15.29 10.89 8.30
CA ALA A 61 14.74 9.54 8.19
C ALA A 61 13.95 9.27 9.48
N GLY A 62 12.62 9.18 9.37
CA GLY A 62 11.71 9.09 10.51
C GLY A 62 12.27 8.30 11.70
N LEU A 63 12.30 8.95 12.87
CA LEU A 63 12.80 8.33 14.09
C LEU A 63 11.93 7.11 14.45
N SER A 64 12.56 5.95 14.59
CA SER A 64 11.89 4.82 15.22
C SER A 64 11.52 5.16 16.67
N MET A 65 10.41 4.64 17.20
CA MET A 65 10.00 4.82 18.61
C MET A 65 11.13 4.55 19.63
N LYS A 66 12.08 3.65 19.30
CA LYS A 66 13.24 3.32 20.15
C LYS A 66 14.34 4.39 20.20
N LYS A 67 14.41 5.28 19.20
CA LYS A 67 15.38 6.39 19.10
C LYS A 67 14.79 7.76 19.47
N LEU A 68 13.48 7.83 19.69
CA LEU A 68 12.79 9.07 20.05
C LEU A 68 13.22 9.57 21.45
N GLY A 69 13.44 8.65 22.39
CA GLY A 69 13.85 8.96 23.77
C GLY A 69 15.31 9.38 23.91
N THR A 70 16.14 9.25 22.87
CA THR A 70 17.54 9.66 22.88
C THR A 70 17.76 11.05 22.27
N VAL A 71 16.71 11.70 21.76
CA VAL A 71 16.81 13.06 21.22
C VAL A 71 16.79 14.04 22.38
N ASN A 72 17.88 14.79 22.54
CA ASN A 72 17.94 15.87 23.50
C ASN A 72 17.33 17.14 22.88
N TYR A 73 16.17 17.55 23.39
CA TYR A 73 15.51 18.78 22.97
C TYR A 73 15.98 19.94 23.85
N PRO A 74 16.61 20.98 23.27
CA PRO A 74 17.14 22.10 24.05
C PRO A 74 16.01 22.92 24.68
N ASN A 75 16.31 23.58 25.79
CA ASN A 75 15.47 24.62 26.37
C ASN A 75 16.14 25.95 26.05
N LEU A 76 15.46 26.83 25.32
CA LEU A 76 16.04 28.07 24.79
C LEU A 76 15.19 29.28 25.21
N PRO A 77 15.77 30.49 25.27
CA PRO A 77 14.98 31.72 25.43
C PRO A 77 13.85 31.85 24.40
N SER A 78 14.09 31.41 23.15
CA SER A 78 13.09 31.38 22.06
C SER A 78 12.11 30.20 22.10
N ALA A 79 12.41 29.14 22.84
CA ALA A 79 11.59 27.94 22.90
C ALA A 79 11.70 27.26 24.26
N ILE A 80 10.75 27.60 25.14
CA ILE A 80 10.67 27.08 26.50
C ILE A 80 9.84 25.80 26.49
N ARG A 81 10.42 24.71 27.00
CA ARG A 81 9.77 23.39 27.03
C ARG A 81 8.58 23.36 28.02
N PRO A 82 7.58 22.49 27.79
CA PRO A 82 6.47 22.32 28.72
C PRO A 82 6.93 21.95 30.12
N ILE A 83 6.31 22.54 31.13
CA ILE A 83 6.62 22.28 32.54
C ILE A 83 5.59 21.26 33.08
N PRO A 84 6.03 20.13 33.65
CA PRO A 84 5.14 19.15 34.28
C PRO A 84 4.38 19.72 35.49
N HIS A 85 3.37 18.98 35.95
CA HIS A 85 2.61 19.34 37.15
C HIS A 85 3.46 19.19 38.42
N SER A 86 3.21 20.04 39.41
CA SER A 86 3.78 19.98 40.76
C SER A 86 2.78 20.53 41.77
N ASP A 87 3.07 20.42 43.07
CA ASP A 87 2.19 20.95 44.12
C ASP A 87 1.97 22.48 43.99
N SER A 88 2.91 23.17 43.35
CA SER A 88 2.84 24.60 42.99
C SER A 88 2.25 24.90 41.61
N LEU A 89 2.04 23.90 40.76
CA LEU A 89 1.55 24.01 39.38
C LEU A 89 0.50 22.93 39.10
N PRO A 90 -0.78 23.18 39.46
CA PRO A 90 -1.85 22.20 39.28
C PRO A 90 -2.24 22.00 37.81
N VAL A 91 -2.99 20.93 37.54
CA VAL A 91 -3.46 20.61 36.19
C VAL A 91 -4.38 21.73 35.66
N PRO A 92 -4.12 22.27 34.45
CA PRO A 92 -4.95 23.33 33.87
C PRO A 92 -6.39 22.88 33.64
N THR A 93 -7.36 23.72 33.96
CA THR A 93 -8.78 23.53 33.64
C THR A 93 -9.17 24.27 32.37
N PRO A 94 -10.03 23.70 31.49
CA PRO A 94 -10.51 24.40 30.30
C PRO A 94 -11.26 25.69 30.63
N SER A 95 -11.01 26.75 29.86
CA SER A 95 -11.82 27.98 29.92
C SER A 95 -13.26 27.70 29.46
N GLN A 96 -14.25 28.28 30.15
CA GLN A 96 -15.67 28.18 29.78
C GLN A 96 -16.04 28.98 28.51
N SER A 97 -15.12 29.75 27.92
CA SER A 97 -15.42 30.72 26.85
C SER A 97 -15.16 30.24 25.41
N TYR A 98 -14.95 28.94 25.15
CA TYR A 98 -14.67 28.43 23.81
C TYR A 98 -15.88 27.70 23.19
N GLU A 99 -16.56 28.36 22.26
CA GLU A 99 -17.58 27.73 21.40
C GLU A 99 -16.91 27.03 20.19
N ILE A 100 -17.35 25.81 19.90
CA ILE A 100 -16.90 25.03 18.74
C ILE A 100 -17.95 25.20 17.64
N GLU A 101 -17.67 26.06 16.66
CA GLU A 101 -18.55 26.21 15.49
C GLU A 101 -18.56 24.93 14.65
N ALA A 102 -19.77 24.45 14.35
CA ALA A 102 -20.04 23.31 13.48
C ALA A 102 -20.05 23.74 12.01
N GLU A 103 -19.51 22.89 11.14
CA GLU A 103 -19.49 23.07 9.68
C GLU A 103 -20.92 23.22 9.13
N ASN A 104 -21.17 24.22 8.28
CA ASN A 104 -22.34 24.23 7.41
C ASN A 104 -22.13 24.94 6.07
N GLU A 105 -22.92 24.48 5.10
CA GLU A 105 -22.89 24.67 3.66
C GLU A 105 -23.28 26.09 3.18
N GLY A 106 -22.69 26.47 2.04
CA GLY A 106 -23.12 27.42 0.99
C GLY A 106 -24.02 28.63 1.25
N THR A 107 -23.58 29.81 0.78
CA THR A 107 -24.28 30.64 -0.24
C THR A 107 -23.37 31.78 -0.72
N ASN A 108 -23.43 32.08 -2.03
CA ASN A 108 -22.84 33.25 -2.65
C ASN A 108 -23.60 34.53 -2.24
N GLU A 109 -22.89 35.61 -1.96
CA GLU A 109 -23.37 36.98 -2.23
C GLU A 109 -22.17 37.91 -2.42
N ILE A 110 -22.29 38.77 -3.44
CA ILE A 110 -21.29 39.71 -3.96
C ILE A 110 -21.54 41.05 -3.28
N GLU A 111 -20.51 41.68 -2.71
CA GLU A 111 -20.50 43.14 -2.52
C GLU A 111 -19.17 43.74 -2.97
N GLU A 112 -19.30 44.91 -3.61
CA GLU A 112 -18.37 45.56 -4.52
C GLU A 112 -17.15 46.22 -3.87
N GLU A 113 -16.16 46.45 -4.74
CA GLU A 113 -14.86 47.07 -4.53
C GLU A 113 -14.90 48.41 -3.79
N LYS A 114 -13.95 48.59 -2.87
CA LYS A 114 -13.28 49.88 -2.66
C LYS A 114 -11.78 49.69 -2.72
N GLU A 115 -11.17 50.34 -3.71
CA GLU A 115 -9.73 50.52 -3.84
C GLU A 115 -9.16 51.14 -2.56
N SER A 116 -8.20 50.46 -1.94
CA SER A 116 -7.27 51.06 -0.99
C SER A 116 -5.86 50.96 -1.55
N GLN A 117 -5.34 52.11 -1.97
CA GLN A 117 -3.93 52.30 -2.33
C GLN A 117 -2.99 51.83 -1.22
N PRO A 118 -1.74 51.42 -1.55
CA PRO A 118 -0.80 50.95 -0.56
C PRO A 118 -0.31 52.12 0.29
N SER A 119 -0.74 52.17 1.55
CA SER A 119 -0.15 53.03 2.56
C SER A 119 1.26 52.51 2.89
N THR A 120 2.26 53.21 2.38
CA THR A 120 3.63 53.18 2.90
C THR A 120 3.61 53.73 4.32
N SER A 121 3.68 52.87 5.33
CA SER A 121 3.96 53.27 6.71
C SER A 121 5.34 52.76 7.12
N ASN A 122 6.22 53.71 7.41
CA ASN A 122 7.58 53.53 7.90
C ASN A 122 7.65 52.50 9.04
N ASP A 123 8.35 51.40 8.79
CA ASP A 123 8.90 50.54 9.84
C ASP A 123 10.43 50.73 9.84
N SER A 124 10.98 51.18 10.96
CA SER A 124 12.39 51.57 11.08
C SER A 124 13.35 50.38 11.19
N ASP A 125 12.85 49.15 11.11
CA ASP A 125 13.65 47.93 11.21
C ASP A 125 13.79 47.14 9.90
N PHE A 126 13.33 47.68 8.76
CA PHE A 126 13.61 47.07 7.46
C PHE A 126 14.98 47.48 6.93
N VAL A 127 16.01 46.74 7.33
CA VAL A 127 17.26 46.71 6.54
C VAL A 127 16.98 45.88 5.29
N SER A 128 16.77 46.56 4.15
CA SER A 128 16.86 45.93 2.83
C SER A 128 18.26 45.34 2.65
N THR A 129 18.44 44.06 2.99
CA THR A 129 19.55 43.30 2.44
C THR A 129 19.09 42.73 1.11
N ASP A 130 19.59 43.36 0.05
CA ASP A 130 19.40 43.10 -1.38
C ASP A 130 18.00 43.40 -1.96
N ASN A 131 17.92 44.50 -2.71
CA ASN A 131 16.82 44.87 -3.61
C ASN A 131 16.66 43.92 -4.82
N ALA A 132 17.12 42.68 -4.71
CA ALA A 132 17.00 41.68 -5.76
C ALA A 132 15.75 40.83 -5.51
N PRO A 133 14.87 40.64 -6.52
CA PRO A 133 13.70 39.79 -6.36
C PRO A 133 14.14 38.37 -5.97
N HIS A 134 13.51 37.80 -4.93
CA HIS A 134 13.78 36.42 -4.49
C HIS A 134 13.52 35.47 -5.65
N ARG A 135 14.55 34.70 -5.99
CA ARG A 135 14.49 33.70 -7.06
C ARG A 135 14.27 32.33 -6.42
N LEU A 136 13.15 31.71 -6.77
CA LEU A 136 12.79 30.37 -6.28
C LEU A 136 13.82 29.35 -6.78
N SER A 137 14.29 28.51 -5.88
CA SER A 137 15.05 27.30 -6.14
C SER A 137 14.14 26.16 -6.64
N GLN A 138 14.76 25.07 -7.10
CA GLN A 138 14.02 23.88 -7.57
C GLN A 138 13.16 23.26 -6.45
N ALA A 139 13.63 23.30 -5.20
CA ALA A 139 12.91 22.78 -4.05
C ALA A 139 11.66 23.63 -3.76
N GLU A 140 11.81 24.94 -3.69
CA GLU A 140 10.71 25.88 -3.44
C GLU A 140 9.65 25.84 -4.55
N LEU A 141 10.05 25.74 -5.82
CA LEU A 141 9.11 25.56 -6.93
C LEU A 141 8.34 24.24 -6.82
N SER A 142 9.01 23.16 -6.39
CA SER A 142 8.37 21.84 -6.22
C SER A 142 7.41 21.82 -5.04
N ASP A 143 7.77 22.46 -3.94
CA ASP A 143 6.90 22.62 -2.77
C ASP A 143 5.68 23.49 -3.11
N LEU A 144 5.87 24.61 -3.82
CA LEU A 144 4.76 25.46 -4.28
C LEU A 144 3.77 24.69 -5.17
N VAL A 145 4.26 23.88 -6.11
CA VAL A 145 3.41 23.03 -6.97
C VAL A 145 2.65 21.99 -6.16
N ARG A 146 3.25 21.45 -5.10
CA ARG A 146 2.64 20.47 -4.21
C ARG A 146 1.58 21.13 -3.33
N ASP A 147 1.90 22.26 -2.72
CA ASP A 147 1.04 22.96 -1.76
C ASP A 147 -0.22 23.53 -2.44
N LEU A 148 -0.10 23.95 -3.71
CA LEU A 148 -1.23 24.38 -4.56
C LEU A 148 -1.98 23.23 -5.25
N ASP A 149 -1.55 21.98 -5.04
CA ASP A 149 -2.02 20.78 -5.73
C ASP A 149 -2.22 20.93 -7.26
N LEU A 150 -1.27 21.59 -7.93
CA LEU A 150 -1.39 21.89 -9.36
C LEU A 150 -1.22 20.64 -10.23
N SER A 151 -2.08 20.44 -11.24
CA SER A 151 -1.85 19.42 -12.28
C SER A 151 -0.49 19.62 -12.98
N GLN A 152 0.06 18.58 -13.63
CA GLN A 152 1.36 18.69 -14.30
C GLN A 152 1.38 19.81 -15.38
N GLU A 153 0.27 20.01 -16.08
CA GLU A 153 0.11 21.11 -17.05
C GLU A 153 0.09 22.48 -16.37
N LYS A 154 -0.62 22.62 -15.24
CA LYS A 154 -0.65 23.87 -14.47
C LYS A 154 0.69 24.17 -13.81
N ALA A 155 1.41 23.13 -13.37
CA ALA A 155 2.75 23.23 -12.80
C ALA A 155 3.77 23.66 -13.87
N GLU A 156 3.71 23.10 -15.08
CA GLU A 156 4.50 23.56 -16.22
C GLU A 156 4.18 25.02 -16.57
N LEU A 157 2.90 25.38 -16.63
CA LEU A 157 2.47 26.74 -16.93
C LEU A 157 3.00 27.72 -15.88
N LEU A 158 2.84 27.39 -14.59
CA LEU A 158 3.37 28.19 -13.48
C LEU A 158 4.89 28.32 -13.58
N GLY A 159 5.62 27.21 -13.71
CA GLY A 159 7.08 27.23 -13.84
C GLY A 159 7.55 28.03 -15.05
N SER A 160 6.84 27.93 -16.18
CA SER A 160 7.14 28.68 -17.40
C SER A 160 6.91 30.18 -17.23
N ARG A 161 5.83 30.59 -16.54
CA ARG A 161 5.55 32.00 -16.23
C ARG A 161 6.56 32.56 -15.24
N LEU A 162 6.89 31.84 -14.18
CA LEU A 162 7.90 32.24 -13.21
C LEU A 162 9.29 32.36 -13.86
N LYS A 163 9.61 31.47 -14.80
CA LYS A 163 10.83 31.56 -15.60
C LYS A 163 10.82 32.79 -16.52
N GLN A 164 9.69 33.06 -17.18
CA GLN A 164 9.50 34.25 -18.02
C GLN A 164 9.66 35.55 -17.21
N TRP A 165 9.18 35.57 -15.97
CA TRP A 165 9.31 36.71 -15.05
C TRP A 165 10.67 36.80 -14.35
N ASN A 166 11.62 35.91 -14.68
CA ASN A 166 12.95 35.88 -14.09
C ASN A 166 12.94 35.66 -12.55
N LEU A 167 11.91 34.98 -12.04
CA LEU A 167 11.71 34.67 -10.61
C LEU A 167 12.24 33.30 -10.21
N LEU A 168 12.99 32.62 -11.08
CA LEU A 168 13.64 31.33 -10.79
C LEU A 168 15.17 31.49 -10.78
N GLN A 169 15.85 30.67 -9.99
CA GLN A 169 17.32 30.57 -10.03
C GLN A 169 17.77 29.98 -11.38
N SER A 170 19.00 30.28 -11.79
CA SER A 170 19.52 29.93 -13.13
C SER A 170 19.63 28.43 -13.39
N ASP A 171 19.74 27.63 -12.33
CA ASP A 171 19.86 26.17 -12.36
C ASP A 171 18.49 25.45 -12.28
N VAL A 172 17.39 26.18 -12.09
CA VAL A 172 16.05 25.60 -12.01
C VAL A 172 15.59 25.08 -13.36
N LYS A 173 15.24 23.80 -13.38
CA LYS A 173 14.75 23.12 -14.57
C LYS A 173 13.22 23.11 -14.53
N VAL A 174 12.61 23.96 -15.36
CA VAL A 174 11.19 23.81 -15.69
C VAL A 174 11.06 22.57 -16.56
N SER A 175 10.59 21.48 -15.97
CA SER A 175 10.30 20.26 -16.71
C SER A 175 9.00 20.45 -17.50
N TYR A 176 9.08 20.30 -18.82
CA TYR A 176 7.92 20.29 -19.70
C TYR A 176 7.12 19.00 -19.50
N PHE A 177 5.80 19.12 -19.39
CA PHE A 177 4.92 17.97 -19.34
C PHE A 177 5.00 17.24 -20.68
N ARG A 178 5.47 15.99 -20.61
CA ARG A 178 5.54 15.14 -21.80
C ARG A 178 4.12 14.79 -22.22
N LYS A 179 3.79 15.09 -23.49
CA LYS A 179 2.49 14.75 -24.12
C LYS A 179 2.47 13.34 -24.75
N ARG A 180 3.49 12.52 -24.50
CA ARG A 180 3.69 11.22 -25.17
C ARG A 180 2.53 10.24 -24.96
N GLN A 181 1.86 10.33 -23.81
CA GLN A 181 0.72 9.52 -23.40
C GLN A 181 -0.63 10.12 -23.81
N GLN A 182 -0.66 11.30 -24.43
CA GLN A 182 -1.91 12.05 -24.66
C GLN A 182 -2.92 11.24 -25.50
N ASN A 183 -2.45 10.47 -26.48
CA ASN A 183 -3.29 9.57 -27.29
C ASN A 183 -3.84 8.36 -26.51
N LEU A 184 -3.24 8.02 -25.37
CA LEU A 184 -3.67 6.91 -24.51
C LEU A 184 -4.57 7.37 -23.37
N VAL A 185 -4.52 8.66 -22.98
CA VAL A 185 -5.36 9.23 -21.90
C VAL A 185 -6.85 9.01 -22.18
N ARG A 186 -7.28 9.10 -23.44
CA ARG A 186 -8.69 8.91 -23.85
C ARG A 186 -9.30 7.56 -23.46
N PHE A 187 -8.47 6.54 -23.19
CA PHE A 187 -8.94 5.22 -22.78
C PHE A 187 -9.19 5.13 -21.28
N PHE A 188 -8.85 6.16 -20.50
CA PHE A 188 -8.96 6.17 -19.05
C PHE A 188 -9.89 7.27 -18.55
N GLU A 189 -10.60 6.99 -17.47
CA GLU A 189 -11.50 7.94 -16.81
C GLU A 189 -11.45 7.76 -15.30
N LYS A 190 -11.41 8.87 -14.54
CA LYS A 190 -11.50 8.85 -13.08
C LYS A 190 -12.96 8.88 -12.60
N LYS A 191 -13.45 7.73 -12.14
CA LYS A 191 -14.79 7.55 -11.53
C LYS A 191 -14.67 7.24 -10.05
N ASN A 192 -15.31 8.02 -9.17
CA ASN A 192 -15.34 7.74 -7.72
C ASN A 192 -13.94 7.52 -7.11
N SER A 193 -12.98 8.39 -7.46
CA SER A 193 -11.57 8.29 -7.05
C SER A 193 -10.81 7.04 -7.54
N LEU A 194 -11.38 6.30 -8.49
CA LEU A 194 -10.75 5.17 -9.18
C LEU A 194 -10.55 5.55 -10.65
N VAL A 195 -9.32 5.46 -11.12
CA VAL A 195 -9.01 5.61 -12.55
C VAL A 195 -9.19 4.24 -13.19
N VAL A 196 -10.04 4.13 -14.20
CA VAL A 196 -10.33 2.88 -14.91
C VAL A 196 -10.12 3.03 -16.40
N CYS A 197 -9.81 1.93 -17.09
CA CYS A 197 -9.92 1.86 -18.52
C CYS A 197 -11.39 1.69 -18.93
N VAL A 198 -11.89 2.54 -19.82
CA VAL A 198 -13.29 2.55 -20.27
C VAL A 198 -13.48 1.90 -21.64
N ASP A 199 -12.39 1.65 -22.37
CA ASP A 199 -12.39 0.99 -23.68
C ASP A 199 -11.19 0.04 -23.77
N ILE A 200 -11.42 -1.20 -23.31
CA ILE A 200 -10.40 -2.26 -23.25
C ILE A 200 -9.95 -2.65 -24.67
N TYR A 201 -10.89 -2.80 -25.60
CA TYR A 201 -10.60 -3.17 -26.99
C TYR A 201 -9.72 -2.13 -27.67
N GLY A 202 -10.08 -0.84 -27.55
CA GLY A 202 -9.31 0.26 -28.12
C GLY A 202 -7.94 0.42 -27.47
N LEU A 203 -7.83 0.23 -26.14
CA LEU A 203 -6.54 0.25 -25.46
C LEU A 203 -5.64 -0.88 -25.96
N MET A 204 -6.13 -2.12 -25.99
CA MET A 204 -5.35 -3.29 -26.45
C MET A 204 -4.91 -3.15 -27.90
N TYR A 205 -5.81 -2.71 -28.79
CA TYR A 205 -5.49 -2.40 -30.18
C TYR A 205 -4.38 -1.34 -30.29
N CYS A 206 -4.48 -0.25 -29.49
CA CYS A 206 -3.46 0.80 -29.49
C CYS A 206 -2.09 0.34 -28.95
N LEU A 207 -2.08 -0.68 -28.10
CA LEU A 207 -0.88 -1.33 -27.58
C LEU A 207 -0.31 -2.39 -28.54
N ASN A 208 -0.94 -2.63 -29.70
CA ASN A 208 -0.60 -3.69 -30.65
C ASN A 208 -0.68 -5.09 -30.01
N LEU A 209 -1.68 -5.30 -29.14
CA LEU A 209 -1.95 -6.56 -28.47
C LEU A 209 -3.23 -7.16 -29.02
N ASN A 210 -3.16 -8.41 -29.48
CA ASN A 210 -4.36 -9.18 -29.80
C ASN A 210 -5.13 -9.44 -28.51
N TYR A 211 -6.43 -9.18 -28.55
CA TYR A 211 -7.29 -9.26 -27.39
C TYR A 211 -8.45 -10.22 -27.61
N ASP A 212 -8.31 -11.40 -27.01
CA ASP A 212 -9.39 -12.34 -26.73
C ASP A 212 -9.56 -12.41 -25.20
N PRO A 213 -10.73 -12.07 -24.62
CA PRO A 213 -10.95 -12.14 -23.18
C PRO A 213 -10.58 -13.47 -22.53
N THR A 214 -10.63 -14.60 -23.25
CA THR A 214 -10.29 -15.93 -22.74
C THR A 214 -8.78 -16.15 -22.58
N GLU A 215 -7.95 -15.37 -23.29
CA GLU A 215 -6.49 -15.40 -23.19
C GLU A 215 -5.94 -14.51 -22.08
N TRP A 216 -6.81 -13.72 -21.43
CA TRP A 216 -6.43 -12.79 -20.37
C TRP A 216 -7.13 -13.14 -19.06
N ARG A 217 -6.46 -12.86 -17.94
CA ARG A 217 -7.03 -12.94 -16.60
C ARG A 217 -6.93 -11.60 -15.89
N LEU A 218 -7.91 -11.32 -15.05
CA LEU A 218 -7.96 -10.14 -14.23
C LEU A 218 -7.24 -10.41 -12.91
N PHE A 219 -6.11 -9.74 -12.71
CA PHE A 219 -5.43 -9.70 -11.44
C PHE A 219 -5.89 -8.48 -10.64
N ILE A 220 -6.41 -8.72 -9.45
CA ILE A 220 -6.75 -7.66 -8.50
C ILE A 220 -5.83 -7.79 -7.31
N ASP A 221 -5.00 -6.77 -7.14
CA ASP A 221 -4.29 -6.55 -5.89
C ASP A 221 -4.94 -5.40 -5.14
N SER A 222 -5.09 -5.60 -3.85
CA SER A 222 -5.51 -4.54 -2.98
C SER A 222 -4.78 -4.58 -1.67
N SER A 223 -4.38 -3.39 -1.26
CA SER A 223 -3.84 -3.11 0.06
C SER A 223 -4.75 -2.11 0.77
N LYS A 224 -4.42 -1.79 2.02
CA LYS A 224 -5.08 -0.68 2.74
C LYS A 224 -4.89 0.67 2.04
N LEU A 225 -3.89 0.79 1.17
CA LEU A 225 -3.41 2.06 0.60
C LEU A 225 -3.56 2.15 -0.91
N SER A 226 -3.90 1.06 -1.59
CA SER A 226 -4.17 1.09 -3.04
C SER A 226 -5.03 -0.08 -3.49
N LEU A 227 -5.77 0.14 -4.57
CA LEU A 227 -6.50 -0.87 -5.31
C LEU A 227 -5.99 -0.84 -6.75
N LYS A 228 -5.58 -2.00 -7.26
CA LYS A 228 -5.01 -2.14 -8.60
C LYS A 228 -5.70 -3.30 -9.32
N ALA A 229 -6.08 -3.04 -10.57
CA ALA A 229 -6.67 -4.03 -11.46
C ALA A 229 -5.85 -4.08 -12.74
N VAL A 230 -5.41 -5.27 -13.11
CA VAL A 230 -4.43 -5.49 -14.17
C VAL A 230 -4.86 -6.69 -14.99
N LEU A 231 -4.80 -6.58 -16.32
CA LEU A 231 -4.94 -7.72 -17.21
C LEU A 231 -3.58 -8.38 -17.41
N LEU A 232 -3.54 -9.68 -17.15
CA LEU A 232 -2.37 -10.52 -17.33
C LEU A 232 -2.67 -11.57 -18.41
N HIS A 233 -1.82 -11.67 -19.42
CA HIS A 233 -1.96 -12.71 -20.44
C HIS A 233 -1.67 -14.10 -19.86
N ASN A 234 -2.46 -15.08 -20.25
CA ASN A 234 -2.28 -16.48 -19.86
C ASN A 234 -0.96 -17.00 -20.46
N GLY A 235 -0.09 -17.59 -19.65
CA GLY A 235 1.27 -17.95 -20.05
C GLY A 235 2.33 -16.89 -19.71
N ASN A 236 1.93 -15.66 -19.34
CA ASN A 236 2.82 -14.57 -18.92
C ASN A 236 3.87 -14.15 -19.98
N HIS A 237 3.52 -14.26 -21.26
CA HIS A 237 4.38 -13.88 -22.39
C HIS A 237 4.21 -12.42 -22.83
N LEU A 238 3.04 -11.84 -22.57
CA LEU A 238 2.72 -10.45 -22.90
C LEU A 238 2.85 -9.54 -21.65
N PRO A 239 3.03 -8.23 -21.85
CA PRO A 239 3.11 -7.27 -20.75
C PRO A 239 1.82 -7.19 -19.93
N SER A 240 1.97 -6.82 -18.65
CA SER A 240 0.85 -6.50 -17.75
C SER A 240 0.18 -5.19 -18.17
N VAL A 241 -1.13 -5.21 -18.43
CA VAL A 241 -1.88 -4.01 -18.85
C VAL A 241 -2.72 -3.49 -17.68
N PRO A 242 -2.41 -2.32 -17.11
CA PRO A 242 -3.22 -1.76 -16.04
C PRO A 242 -4.55 -1.24 -16.56
N ILE A 243 -5.64 -1.66 -15.92
CA ILE A 243 -7.00 -1.25 -16.29
C ILE A 243 -7.77 -0.59 -15.14
N GLY A 244 -7.20 -0.58 -13.93
CA GLY A 244 -7.77 0.12 -12.78
C GLY A 244 -6.71 0.48 -11.75
N HIS A 245 -6.76 1.70 -11.24
CA HIS A 245 -5.89 2.16 -10.14
C HIS A 245 -6.57 3.20 -9.27
N ALA A 246 -6.48 3.00 -7.95
CA ALA A 246 -6.80 4.01 -6.97
C ALA A 246 -5.76 4.00 -5.86
N ALA A 247 -5.20 5.17 -5.54
CA ALA A 247 -4.48 5.33 -4.27
C ALA A 247 -5.48 5.60 -3.13
N HIS A 248 -5.07 5.25 -1.91
CA HIS A 248 -5.82 5.41 -0.66
C HIS A 248 -7.20 4.74 -0.63
N LYS A 249 -7.44 3.76 -1.50
CA LYS A 249 -8.69 3.01 -1.57
C LYS A 249 -8.52 1.62 -0.97
N LYS A 250 -9.22 1.36 0.13
CA LYS A 250 -9.19 0.07 0.83
C LYS A 250 -10.01 -0.98 0.06
N GLU A 251 -9.55 -2.23 0.10
CA GLU A 251 -10.35 -3.41 -0.24
C GLU A 251 -11.64 -3.49 0.59
N THR A 252 -12.76 -3.20 -0.05
CA THR A 252 -14.10 -3.38 0.52
C THR A 252 -15.00 -3.93 -0.56
N TYR A 253 -16.05 -4.65 -0.16
CA TYR A 253 -17.05 -5.18 -1.10
C TYR A 253 -17.60 -4.09 -2.03
N ARG A 254 -17.95 -2.92 -1.48
CA ARG A 254 -18.42 -1.76 -2.26
C ARG A 254 -17.38 -1.30 -3.29
N ASN A 255 -16.12 -1.18 -2.90
CA ASN A 255 -15.07 -0.73 -3.82
C ASN A 255 -14.78 -1.76 -4.92
N MET A 256 -14.81 -3.05 -4.60
CA MET A 256 -14.67 -4.12 -5.59
C MET A 256 -15.84 -4.13 -6.58
N LYS A 257 -17.08 -3.93 -6.10
CA LYS A 257 -18.27 -3.78 -6.96
C LYS A 257 -18.15 -2.59 -7.90
N ILE A 258 -17.72 -1.43 -7.39
CA ILE A 258 -17.47 -0.24 -8.22
C ILE A 258 -16.40 -0.54 -9.27
N LEU A 259 -15.29 -1.19 -8.89
CA LEU A 259 -14.22 -1.56 -9.81
C LEU A 259 -14.74 -2.46 -10.95
N LEU A 260 -15.40 -3.57 -10.62
CA LEU A 260 -15.89 -4.53 -11.61
C LEU A 260 -16.92 -3.93 -12.56
N ASN A 261 -17.83 -3.10 -12.05
CA ASN A 261 -18.80 -2.39 -12.87
C ASN A 261 -18.12 -1.39 -13.80
N SER A 262 -17.12 -0.65 -13.31
CA SER A 262 -16.42 0.38 -14.07
C SER A 262 -15.57 -0.17 -15.22
N ILE A 263 -15.11 -1.43 -15.13
CA ILE A 263 -14.33 -2.11 -16.18
C ILE A 263 -15.19 -3.07 -17.03
N ASN A 264 -16.52 -2.98 -16.94
CA ASN A 264 -17.46 -3.85 -17.64
C ASN A 264 -17.14 -5.36 -17.50
N TYR A 265 -16.82 -5.82 -16.29
CA TYR A 265 -16.39 -7.20 -16.05
C TYR A 265 -17.33 -8.26 -16.67
N ASN A 266 -18.64 -8.03 -16.61
CA ASN A 266 -19.66 -8.98 -17.12
C ASN A 266 -19.62 -9.17 -18.64
N GLU A 267 -19.05 -8.23 -19.39
CA GLU A 267 -18.86 -8.33 -20.84
C GLU A 267 -17.71 -9.29 -21.17
N HIS A 268 -16.60 -9.17 -20.43
CA HIS A 268 -15.38 -9.91 -20.72
C HIS A 268 -15.27 -11.24 -19.98
N LYS A 269 -15.86 -11.35 -18.78
CA LYS A 269 -15.87 -12.54 -17.91
C LYS A 269 -14.49 -13.17 -17.72
N TRP A 270 -13.47 -12.33 -17.52
CA TRP A 270 -12.12 -12.82 -17.26
C TRP A 270 -12.11 -13.74 -16.05
N LYS A 271 -11.26 -14.77 -16.11
CA LYS A 271 -10.85 -15.47 -14.89
C LYS A 271 -10.13 -14.49 -13.96
N ILE A 272 -10.33 -14.62 -12.65
CA ILE A 272 -9.79 -13.69 -11.64
C ILE A 272 -8.75 -14.38 -10.78
N CYS A 273 -7.60 -13.72 -10.59
CA CYS A 273 -6.62 -14.09 -9.58
C CYS A 273 -6.30 -12.90 -8.66
N GLY A 274 -5.86 -13.22 -7.45
CA GLY A 274 -5.51 -12.25 -6.41
C GLY A 274 -5.28 -12.95 -5.09
N ASP A 275 -4.85 -12.21 -4.06
CA ASP A 275 -4.74 -12.78 -2.72
C ASP A 275 -6.09 -13.36 -2.25
N LEU A 276 -6.05 -14.42 -1.44
CA LEU A 276 -7.25 -15.09 -0.96
C LEU A 276 -8.22 -14.15 -0.23
N LYS A 277 -7.71 -13.05 0.33
CA LYS A 277 -8.54 -11.99 0.90
C LYS A 277 -9.36 -11.24 -0.15
N VAL A 278 -8.76 -10.92 -1.30
CA VAL A 278 -9.46 -10.30 -2.43
C VAL A 278 -10.53 -11.26 -2.95
N ILE A 279 -10.18 -12.53 -3.14
CA ILE A 279 -11.14 -13.57 -3.56
C ILE A 279 -12.30 -13.69 -2.55
N ALA A 280 -12.02 -13.70 -1.25
CA ALA A 280 -13.06 -13.74 -0.22
C ALA A 280 -14.01 -12.54 -0.30
N ILE A 281 -13.51 -11.33 -0.55
CA ILE A 281 -14.35 -10.13 -0.73
C ILE A 281 -15.23 -10.26 -1.97
N LEU A 282 -14.66 -10.72 -3.09
CA LEU A 282 -15.37 -10.89 -4.36
C LEU A 282 -16.48 -11.94 -4.24
N LEU A 283 -16.28 -12.98 -3.44
CA LEU A 283 -17.28 -14.02 -3.16
C LEU A 283 -18.20 -13.68 -1.97
N GLY A 284 -18.14 -12.44 -1.47
CA GLY A 284 -19.02 -11.97 -0.39
C GLY A 284 -18.78 -12.66 0.97
N MET A 285 -17.62 -13.28 1.17
CA MET A 285 -17.28 -13.99 2.41
C MET A 285 -16.88 -13.04 3.54
N GLN A 286 -17.17 -13.46 4.77
CA GLN A 286 -16.69 -12.79 5.97
C GLN A 286 -15.16 -12.90 6.07
N LEU A 287 -14.49 -11.76 6.17
CA LEU A 287 -13.05 -11.68 6.39
C LEU A 287 -12.63 -12.06 7.82
N GLY A 288 -11.37 -12.46 7.98
CA GLY A 288 -10.75 -12.82 9.25
C GLY A 288 -10.61 -14.33 9.46
N TYR A 289 -10.25 -14.74 10.68
CA TYR A 289 -10.06 -16.15 11.06
C TYR A 289 -11.40 -16.83 11.35
N THR A 290 -12.21 -16.98 10.31
CA THR A 290 -13.54 -17.60 10.40
C THR A 290 -13.41 -19.13 10.41
N LYS A 291 -14.37 -19.78 11.08
CA LYS A 291 -14.46 -21.24 11.16
C LYS A 291 -14.60 -21.88 9.77
N TYR A 292 -15.40 -21.25 8.91
CA TYR A 292 -15.76 -21.77 7.59
C TYR A 292 -15.24 -20.81 6.52
N CYS A 293 -13.93 -20.87 6.26
CA CYS A 293 -13.22 -19.92 5.41
C CYS A 293 -12.95 -20.40 3.97
N CYS A 294 -13.18 -21.68 3.67
CA CYS A 294 -13.11 -22.18 2.30
C CYS A 294 -14.36 -21.76 1.52
N PHE A 295 -14.21 -21.19 0.33
CA PHE A 295 -15.35 -20.77 -0.51
C PHE A 295 -15.99 -21.94 -1.30
N LEU A 296 -15.33 -23.09 -1.37
CA LEU A 296 -15.80 -24.28 -2.10
C LEU A 296 -16.57 -25.26 -1.20
N CYS A 297 -16.22 -25.32 0.09
CA CYS A 297 -16.82 -26.27 1.01
C CYS A 297 -16.96 -25.72 2.44
N MET A 298 -17.62 -26.52 3.29
CA MET A 298 -17.85 -26.27 4.70
C MET A 298 -16.70 -26.80 5.57
N TRP A 299 -15.45 -26.60 5.13
CA TRP A 299 -14.24 -26.94 5.89
C TRP A 299 -14.21 -26.23 7.24
N ASP A 300 -14.11 -27.02 8.32
CA ASP A 300 -14.00 -26.51 9.68
C ASP A 300 -12.53 -26.24 10.02
N SER A 301 -12.09 -24.99 9.92
CA SER A 301 -10.72 -24.58 10.21
C SER A 301 -10.29 -24.80 11.67
N ARG A 302 -11.25 -25.10 12.56
CA ARG A 302 -11.00 -25.36 14.00
C ARG A 302 -10.87 -26.86 14.31
N ASP A 303 -11.28 -27.74 13.41
CA ASP A 303 -11.24 -29.20 13.59
C ASP A 303 -9.85 -29.78 13.25
N LYS A 304 -8.85 -29.44 14.08
CA LYS A 304 -7.45 -29.82 13.85
C LYS A 304 -7.22 -31.33 13.76
N ILE A 305 -8.08 -32.13 14.39
CA ILE A 305 -7.95 -33.59 14.45
C ILE A 305 -8.29 -34.20 13.09
N SER A 306 -9.34 -33.71 12.43
CA SER A 306 -9.82 -34.26 11.17
C SER A 306 -9.10 -33.71 9.93
N HIS A 307 -8.28 -32.67 10.05
CA HIS A 307 -7.75 -31.94 8.89
C HIS A 307 -7.01 -32.82 7.86
N TYR A 308 -6.15 -33.73 8.32
CA TYR A 308 -5.37 -34.61 7.42
C TYR A 308 -6.05 -35.96 7.13
N THR A 309 -7.12 -36.31 7.84
CA THR A 309 -7.83 -37.58 7.68
C THR A 309 -9.11 -37.43 6.88
N LYS A 310 -9.77 -36.27 6.97
CA LYS A 310 -11.02 -35.95 6.28
C LYS A 310 -10.77 -35.08 5.06
N LYS A 311 -10.90 -35.69 3.88
CA LYS A 311 -10.78 -35.02 2.58
C LYS A 311 -12.09 -34.36 2.15
N ASP A 312 -13.21 -35.06 2.31
CA ASP A 312 -14.50 -34.61 1.79
C ASP A 312 -15.27 -33.79 2.83
N TRP A 313 -15.61 -32.57 2.44
CA TRP A 313 -16.39 -31.63 3.25
C TRP A 313 -17.65 -31.26 2.49
N PRO A 314 -18.78 -31.00 3.18
CA PRO A 314 -20.02 -30.61 2.51
C PRO A 314 -19.79 -29.41 1.59
N ALA A 315 -20.33 -29.46 0.38
CA ALA A 315 -20.24 -28.35 -0.56
C ALA A 315 -20.78 -27.06 0.07
N ARG A 316 -20.16 -25.93 -0.26
CA ARG A 316 -20.65 -24.62 0.16
C ARG A 316 -21.61 -24.09 -0.88
N ASN A 317 -22.69 -23.49 -0.41
CA ASN A 317 -23.47 -22.57 -1.20
C ASN A 317 -23.14 -21.12 -0.75
N LEU A 318 -23.10 -20.20 -1.71
CA LEU A 318 -22.71 -18.80 -1.49
C LEU A 318 -23.92 -17.86 -1.43
N ASN A 319 -25.07 -18.40 -1.07
CA ASN A 319 -26.26 -17.60 -0.78
C ASN A 319 -25.99 -16.67 0.41
N LYS A 320 -26.52 -15.46 0.32
CA LYS A 320 -26.48 -14.48 1.41
C LYS A 320 -27.14 -15.10 2.65
N ASP A 321 -26.54 -14.85 3.83
CA ASP A 321 -26.96 -15.36 5.14
C ASP A 321 -26.66 -16.85 5.42
N GLU A 322 -26.01 -17.56 4.49
CA GLU A 322 -25.33 -18.82 4.82
C GLU A 322 -24.10 -18.59 5.72
N LYS A 323 -23.65 -19.64 6.41
CA LYS A 323 -22.56 -19.57 7.41
C LYS A 323 -21.32 -18.87 6.84
N LYS A 324 -21.14 -17.60 7.26
CA LYS A 324 -20.00 -16.73 6.95
C LYS A 324 -19.99 -16.11 5.55
N VAL A 325 -21.13 -16.04 4.88
CA VAL A 325 -21.37 -15.21 3.68
C VAL A 325 -22.12 -13.95 4.11
N VAL A 326 -21.54 -12.78 3.87
CA VAL A 326 -22.06 -11.47 4.33
C VAL A 326 -22.63 -10.61 3.21
N ALA A 327 -22.38 -10.99 1.96
CA ALA A 327 -22.89 -10.33 0.76
C ALA A 327 -23.01 -11.34 -0.38
N GLU A 328 -23.76 -10.99 -1.42
CA GLU A 328 -23.84 -11.81 -2.63
C GLU A 328 -22.50 -11.80 -3.37
N PRO A 329 -22.07 -12.93 -3.96
CA PRO A 329 -20.88 -12.96 -4.81
C PRO A 329 -20.97 -11.95 -5.95
N LEU A 330 -19.88 -11.21 -6.17
CA LEU A 330 -19.73 -10.30 -7.30
C LEU A 330 -19.30 -11.03 -8.59
N ILE A 331 -18.83 -12.27 -8.45
CA ILE A 331 -18.25 -13.09 -9.51
C ILE A 331 -18.72 -14.55 -9.32
N ASP A 332 -18.71 -15.34 -10.39
CA ASP A 332 -18.91 -16.78 -10.27
C ASP A 332 -17.68 -17.43 -9.61
N PRO A 333 -17.84 -18.29 -8.59
CA PRO A 333 -16.73 -19.04 -8.01
C PRO A 333 -15.88 -19.80 -9.03
N LYS A 334 -16.48 -20.28 -10.13
CA LYS A 334 -15.79 -20.98 -11.22
C LYS A 334 -14.83 -20.08 -11.98
N ASP A 335 -14.96 -18.77 -11.86
CA ASP A 335 -14.07 -17.80 -12.51
C ASP A 335 -12.83 -17.48 -11.66
N VAL A 336 -12.74 -18.01 -10.44
CA VAL A 336 -11.57 -17.86 -9.57
C VAL A 336 -10.44 -18.79 -10.01
N LEU A 337 -9.24 -18.22 -10.13
CA LEU A 337 -7.98 -18.95 -10.22
C LEU A 337 -7.28 -18.89 -8.86
N LEU A 338 -7.01 -20.06 -8.26
CA LEU A 338 -6.26 -20.12 -7.02
C LEU A 338 -4.84 -19.58 -7.23
N PRO A 339 -4.36 -18.63 -6.40
CA PRO A 339 -3.08 -17.95 -6.59
C PRO A 339 -1.88 -18.86 -6.27
N PRO A 340 -1.16 -19.41 -7.26
CA PRO A 340 -0.10 -20.38 -7.02
C PRO A 340 1.06 -19.82 -6.19
N LEU A 341 1.38 -18.52 -6.35
CA LEU A 341 2.38 -17.87 -5.51
C LEU A 341 1.91 -17.86 -4.06
N HIS A 342 0.70 -17.36 -3.78
CA HIS A 342 0.21 -17.33 -2.40
C HIS A 342 0.09 -18.72 -1.79
N ILE A 343 -0.28 -19.76 -2.55
CA ILE A 343 -0.25 -21.16 -2.10
C ILE A 343 1.17 -21.56 -1.68
N LYS A 344 2.17 -21.36 -2.57
CA LYS A 344 3.58 -21.64 -2.29
C LYS A 344 4.12 -20.88 -1.06
N LEU A 345 3.81 -19.59 -0.93
CA LEU A 345 4.16 -18.79 0.25
C LEU A 345 3.54 -19.39 1.54
N GLY A 346 2.32 -19.90 1.44
CA GLY A 346 1.63 -20.57 2.54
C GLY A 346 2.30 -21.88 2.96
N LEU A 347 2.67 -22.72 2.00
CA LEU A 347 3.36 -23.98 2.27
C LEU A 347 4.69 -23.72 2.97
N MET A 348 5.50 -22.79 2.46
CA MET A 348 6.76 -22.41 3.10
C MET A 348 6.55 -21.89 4.52
N LYS A 349 5.52 -21.08 4.73
CA LYS A 349 5.16 -20.59 6.06
C LYS A 349 4.85 -21.75 7.02
N ASN A 350 4.03 -22.70 6.58
CA ASN A 350 3.65 -23.87 7.38
C ASN A 350 4.85 -24.78 7.69
N PHE A 351 5.72 -25.01 6.72
CA PHE A 351 6.97 -25.76 6.90
C PHE A 351 7.85 -25.10 7.96
N VAL A 352 8.23 -23.83 7.75
CA VAL A 352 9.14 -23.14 8.66
C VAL A 352 8.54 -23.03 10.05
N LYS A 353 7.24 -22.79 10.20
CA LYS A 353 6.59 -22.77 11.51
C LYS A 353 6.72 -24.07 12.30
N SER A 354 6.81 -25.20 11.62
CA SER A 354 6.88 -26.53 12.22
C SER A 354 8.31 -27.02 12.42
N MET A 355 9.30 -26.29 11.87
CA MET A 355 10.72 -26.56 12.11
C MET A 355 11.11 -26.30 13.57
N ASN A 356 12.08 -27.07 14.05
CA ASN A 356 12.75 -26.87 15.32
C ASN A 356 13.60 -25.59 15.28
N LYS A 357 13.32 -24.66 16.22
CA LYS A 357 13.95 -23.33 16.25
C LYS A 357 15.38 -23.33 16.78
N GLU A 358 15.80 -24.42 17.40
CA GLU A 358 17.11 -24.57 18.03
C GLU A 358 18.12 -25.27 17.12
N GLU A 359 17.62 -26.01 16.12
CA GLU A 359 18.42 -26.80 15.19
C GLU A 359 19.14 -25.96 14.13
N GLN A 360 20.13 -26.60 13.51
CA GLN A 360 21.03 -25.97 12.55
C GLN A 360 20.28 -25.47 11.30
N ALA A 361 19.23 -26.16 10.86
CA ALA A 361 18.45 -25.76 9.68
C ALA A 361 17.73 -24.42 9.88
N PHE A 362 17.12 -24.21 11.05
CA PHE A 362 16.49 -22.92 11.35
C PHE A 362 17.52 -21.79 11.54
N LYS A 363 18.67 -22.09 12.15
CA LYS A 363 19.81 -21.16 12.23
C LYS A 363 20.34 -20.80 10.83
N TYR A 364 20.38 -21.76 9.92
CA TYR A 364 20.78 -21.53 8.52
C TYR A 364 19.86 -20.51 7.86
N LEU A 365 18.53 -20.65 7.99
CA LEU A 365 17.57 -19.69 7.42
C LEU A 365 17.77 -18.26 7.93
N ARG A 366 18.09 -18.09 9.22
CA ARG A 366 18.41 -16.77 9.81
C ARG A 366 19.65 -16.16 9.18
N ASN A 367 20.70 -16.96 9.04
CA ASN A 367 22.00 -16.50 8.53
C ASN A 367 21.95 -16.22 7.03
N LYS A 368 21.20 -17.02 6.26
CA LYS A 368 21.03 -16.86 4.81
C LYS A 368 20.36 -15.54 4.46
N PHE A 369 19.38 -15.12 5.25
CA PHE A 369 18.61 -13.90 5.01
C PHE A 369 18.79 -12.87 6.14
N PRO A 370 19.98 -12.25 6.28
CA PRO A 370 20.26 -11.34 7.39
C PRO A 370 19.41 -10.05 7.37
N LYS A 371 18.80 -9.73 6.22
CA LYS A 371 17.85 -8.61 6.07
C LYS A 371 16.45 -8.94 6.62
N LEU A 372 16.13 -10.22 6.86
CA LEU A 372 14.87 -10.61 7.50
C LEU A 372 15.05 -10.57 9.01
N SER A 373 14.12 -9.89 9.70
CA SER A 373 14.05 -9.94 11.16
C SER A 373 13.78 -11.36 11.65
N ASP A 374 14.28 -11.72 12.83
CA ASP A 374 14.02 -13.02 13.47
C ASP A 374 12.52 -13.38 13.53
N ALA A 375 11.66 -12.41 13.83
CA ALA A 375 10.22 -12.60 13.86
C ALA A 375 9.64 -13.03 12.49
N LYS A 376 10.13 -12.45 11.39
CA LYS A 376 9.70 -12.83 10.03
C LYS A 376 10.14 -14.25 9.69
N VAL A 377 11.37 -14.63 10.02
CA VAL A 377 11.88 -15.99 9.80
C VAL A 377 11.08 -16.99 10.64
N LYS A 378 10.86 -16.72 11.93
CA LYS A 378 10.02 -17.57 12.82
C LYS A 378 8.60 -17.76 12.30
N GLU A 379 8.00 -16.70 11.80
CA GLU A 379 6.65 -16.72 11.22
C GLU A 379 6.60 -17.30 9.81
N GLY A 380 7.74 -17.69 9.23
CA GLY A 380 7.83 -18.25 7.88
C GLY A 380 7.47 -17.24 6.78
N ILE A 381 7.74 -15.95 7.01
CA ILE A 381 7.42 -14.87 6.08
C ILE A 381 8.58 -14.68 5.10
N PHE A 382 8.48 -15.35 3.96
CA PHE A 382 9.39 -15.25 2.83
C PHE A 382 8.68 -14.67 1.61
N VAL A 383 9.44 -14.14 0.66
CA VAL A 383 8.95 -13.74 -0.67
C VAL A 383 9.33 -14.77 -1.73
N GLY A 384 8.65 -14.75 -2.89
CA GLY A 384 8.89 -15.69 -3.99
C GLY A 384 10.37 -15.89 -4.37
N PRO A 385 11.16 -14.82 -4.56
CA PRO A 385 12.59 -14.93 -4.83
C PRO A 385 13.40 -15.68 -3.77
N GLN A 386 13.12 -15.45 -2.48
CA GLN A 386 13.82 -16.11 -1.37
C GLN A 386 13.53 -17.62 -1.33
N ILE A 387 12.28 -18.01 -1.60
CA ILE A 387 11.91 -19.43 -1.71
C ILE A 387 12.62 -20.06 -2.91
N ARG A 388 12.65 -19.38 -4.06
CA ARG A 388 13.37 -19.86 -5.25
C ARG A 388 14.87 -20.04 -5.00
N GLU A 389 15.47 -19.15 -4.21
CA GLU A 389 16.86 -19.25 -3.78
C GLU A 389 17.07 -20.50 -2.91
N LEU A 390 16.24 -20.69 -1.88
CA LEU A 390 16.34 -21.87 -0.99
C LEU A 390 16.12 -23.19 -1.71
N VAL A 391 15.14 -23.26 -2.63
CA VAL A 391 14.86 -24.48 -3.41
C VAL A 391 16.08 -24.94 -4.23
N LYS A 392 16.97 -24.00 -4.59
CA LYS A 392 18.18 -24.25 -5.36
C LYS A 392 19.45 -24.33 -4.50
N ASP A 393 19.31 -24.27 -3.19
CA ASP A 393 20.45 -24.17 -2.26
C ASP A 393 20.84 -25.55 -1.71
N PRO A 394 21.88 -26.20 -2.25
CA PRO A 394 22.30 -27.52 -1.79
C PRO A 394 22.78 -27.50 -0.33
N ALA A 395 23.32 -26.37 0.14
CA ALA A 395 23.78 -26.26 1.52
C ALA A 395 22.61 -26.26 2.50
N PHE A 396 21.42 -25.77 2.10
CA PHE A 396 20.23 -25.89 2.93
C PHE A 396 19.74 -27.35 2.99
N ASP A 397 19.79 -28.07 1.86
CA ASP A 397 19.42 -29.48 1.77
C ASP A 397 20.28 -30.38 2.67
N GLU A 398 21.57 -30.09 2.78
CA GLU A 398 22.52 -30.85 3.61
C GLU A 398 22.32 -30.63 5.11
N VAL A 399 21.86 -29.44 5.51
CA VAL A 399 21.67 -29.09 6.91
C VAL A 399 20.37 -29.70 7.49
N LEU A 400 19.38 -29.94 6.64
CA LEU A 400 18.11 -30.56 7.02
C LEU A 400 18.29 -32.05 7.37
N LYS A 401 17.60 -32.51 8.42
CA LYS A 401 17.67 -33.91 8.89
C LYS A 401 16.27 -34.45 9.21
N GLY A 402 16.14 -35.78 9.20
CA GLY A 402 14.93 -36.48 9.61
C GLY A 402 13.66 -35.98 8.92
N GLN A 403 12.61 -35.76 9.70
CA GLN A 403 11.30 -35.33 9.21
C GLN A 403 11.32 -33.95 8.52
N GLU A 404 12.18 -33.02 8.95
CA GLU A 404 12.30 -31.71 8.29
C GLU A 404 12.83 -31.87 6.86
N LYS A 405 13.80 -32.76 6.65
CA LYS A 405 14.35 -33.05 5.32
C LYS A 405 13.29 -33.64 4.39
N GLU A 406 12.57 -34.65 4.85
CA GLU A 406 11.51 -35.30 4.05
C GLU A 406 10.37 -34.32 3.70
N ALA A 407 9.96 -33.48 4.64
CA ALA A 407 8.96 -32.44 4.42
C ALA A 407 9.46 -31.35 3.45
N TRP A 408 10.74 -31.01 3.50
CA TRP A 408 11.35 -30.06 2.56
C TRP A 408 11.46 -30.64 1.15
N GLU A 409 11.91 -31.87 1.00
CA GLU A 409 12.03 -32.54 -0.30
C GLU A 409 10.67 -32.70 -0.98
N SER A 410 9.65 -33.10 -0.22
CA SER A 410 8.27 -33.15 -0.73
C SER A 410 7.72 -31.77 -1.09
N LEU A 411 8.06 -30.71 -0.33
CA LEU A 411 7.72 -29.34 -0.69
C LEU A 411 8.39 -28.91 -2.00
N LYS A 412 9.69 -29.19 -2.17
CA LYS A 412 10.40 -28.93 -3.44
C LYS A 412 9.73 -29.65 -4.60
N GLY A 413 9.34 -30.92 -4.40
CA GLY A 413 8.60 -31.70 -5.38
C GLY A 413 7.32 -30.99 -5.83
N VAL A 414 6.46 -30.56 -4.90
CA VAL A 414 5.22 -29.83 -5.24
C VAL A 414 5.48 -28.46 -5.88
N ILE A 415 6.50 -27.73 -5.43
CA ILE A 415 6.86 -26.43 -6.03
C ILE A 415 7.27 -26.61 -7.50
N CYS A 416 8.08 -27.63 -7.80
CA CYS A 416 8.62 -27.86 -9.14
C CYS A 416 7.64 -28.59 -10.07
N GLY A 417 7.00 -29.65 -9.58
CA GLY A 417 6.17 -30.56 -10.38
C GLY A 417 4.68 -30.27 -10.38
N PHE A 418 4.20 -29.30 -9.58
CA PHE A 418 2.78 -28.93 -9.56
C PHE A 418 2.54 -27.42 -9.68
N LEU A 419 3.19 -26.62 -8.83
CA LEU A 419 2.98 -25.16 -8.79
C LEU A 419 3.82 -24.39 -9.84
N GLY A 420 4.63 -25.11 -10.62
CA GLY A 420 5.47 -24.55 -11.68
C GLY A 420 4.74 -24.38 -13.02
N ASN A 421 5.51 -24.06 -14.07
CA ASN A 421 4.99 -23.87 -15.44
C ASN A 421 4.50 -25.17 -16.08
N ARG A 422 5.10 -26.30 -15.69
CA ARG A 422 4.69 -27.63 -16.10
C ARG A 422 4.11 -28.35 -14.90
N ARG A 423 3.06 -29.14 -15.17
CA ARG A 423 2.50 -30.08 -14.22
C ARG A 423 3.00 -31.45 -14.60
N ASP A 424 3.64 -32.11 -13.65
CA ASP A 424 4.14 -33.47 -13.84
C ASP A 424 2.96 -34.45 -13.77
N ASP A 425 3.02 -35.54 -14.52
CA ASP A 425 1.94 -36.54 -14.55
C ASP A 425 1.67 -37.14 -13.15
N ASN A 426 2.71 -37.22 -12.31
CA ASN A 426 2.64 -37.70 -10.95
C ASN A 426 2.31 -36.61 -9.91
N TYR A 427 1.82 -35.43 -10.29
CA TYR A 427 1.57 -34.32 -9.35
C TYR A 427 0.65 -34.69 -8.19
N ILE A 428 -0.33 -35.58 -8.41
CA ILE A 428 -1.23 -36.08 -7.36
C ILE A 428 -0.41 -36.82 -6.29
N GLN A 429 0.57 -37.62 -6.70
CA GLN A 429 1.47 -38.32 -5.80
C GLN A 429 2.37 -37.33 -5.05
N LEU A 430 2.91 -36.31 -5.73
CA LEU A 430 3.71 -35.26 -5.09
C LEU A 430 2.93 -34.55 -3.97
N VAL A 431 1.68 -34.16 -4.24
CA VAL A 431 0.81 -33.53 -3.25
C VAL A 431 0.45 -34.48 -2.11
N THR A 432 0.17 -35.75 -2.43
CA THR A 432 -0.15 -36.77 -1.41
C THR A 432 1.02 -36.98 -0.45
N VAL A 433 2.24 -37.12 -0.98
CA VAL A 433 3.46 -37.27 -0.18
C VAL A 433 3.69 -36.01 0.67
N LEU A 434 3.54 -34.82 0.10
CA LEU A 434 3.64 -33.56 0.84
C LEU A 434 2.71 -33.55 2.06
N LEU A 435 1.43 -33.89 1.87
CA LEU A 435 0.43 -33.88 2.94
C LEU A 435 0.79 -34.88 4.05
N GLN A 436 1.28 -36.06 3.70
CA GLN A 436 1.76 -37.06 4.67
C GLN A 436 2.96 -36.55 5.46
N LYS A 437 3.98 -36.00 4.79
CA LYS A 437 5.19 -35.49 5.45
C LYS A 437 4.90 -34.25 6.30
N TYR A 438 4.00 -33.38 5.86
CA TYR A 438 3.55 -32.24 6.66
C TYR A 438 2.78 -32.69 7.89
N HIS A 439 1.92 -33.71 7.77
CA HIS A 439 1.24 -34.28 8.92
C HIS A 439 2.23 -34.87 9.94
N GLN A 440 3.21 -35.65 9.47
CA GLN A 440 4.25 -36.26 10.31
C GLN A 440 5.13 -35.23 11.01
N LEU A 441 5.47 -34.12 10.34
CA LEU A 441 6.21 -33.00 10.91
C LEU A 441 5.38 -32.18 11.93
N GLY A 442 4.07 -32.40 12.01
CA GLY A 442 3.18 -31.63 12.88
C GLY A 442 2.75 -30.27 12.30
N CYS A 443 2.81 -30.09 10.98
CA CYS A 443 2.31 -28.90 10.31
C CYS A 443 0.79 -28.75 10.53
N ASN A 444 0.35 -27.63 11.10
CA ASN A 444 -1.08 -27.30 11.12
C ASN A 444 -1.60 -27.06 9.69
N MET A 445 -2.76 -27.61 9.33
CA MET A 445 -3.36 -27.38 8.02
C MET A 445 -3.87 -25.93 7.91
N SER A 446 -3.33 -25.19 6.95
CA SER A 446 -3.85 -23.87 6.57
C SER A 446 -4.88 -24.02 5.46
N LEU A 447 -5.66 -22.96 5.19
CA LEU A 447 -6.60 -22.93 4.05
C LEU A 447 -5.90 -23.29 2.72
N LYS A 448 -4.62 -22.92 2.57
CA LYS A 448 -3.81 -23.20 1.38
C LYS A 448 -3.46 -24.68 1.25
N ILE A 449 -3.12 -25.33 2.37
CA ILE A 449 -2.92 -26.79 2.41
C ILE A 449 -4.26 -27.51 2.18
N HIS A 450 -5.36 -26.99 2.74
CA HIS A 450 -6.69 -27.54 2.52
C HIS A 450 -7.09 -27.54 1.05
N PHE A 451 -6.81 -26.47 0.29
CA PHE A 451 -7.05 -26.48 -1.16
C PHE A 451 -6.28 -27.61 -1.88
N LEU A 452 -5.04 -27.89 -1.48
CA LEU A 452 -4.29 -29.02 -2.05
C LEU A 452 -4.87 -30.39 -1.65
N HIS A 453 -5.41 -30.49 -0.43
CA HIS A 453 -5.96 -31.74 0.09
C HIS A 453 -7.34 -32.05 -0.52
N SER A 454 -8.25 -31.10 -0.51
CA SER A 454 -9.68 -31.31 -0.81
C SER A 454 -10.14 -30.78 -2.17
N HIS A 455 -9.37 -29.88 -2.80
CA HIS A 455 -9.78 -29.16 -4.01
C HIS A 455 -8.65 -29.11 -5.06
N LEU A 456 -7.90 -30.22 -5.18
CA LEU A 456 -6.76 -30.32 -6.08
C LEU A 456 -7.17 -30.18 -7.56
N ASP A 457 -8.39 -30.61 -7.89
CA ASP A 457 -9.08 -30.51 -9.18
C ASP A 457 -9.47 -29.07 -9.55
N PHE A 458 -9.57 -28.16 -8.58
CA PHE A 458 -9.88 -26.76 -8.82
C PHE A 458 -8.67 -25.95 -9.33
N PHE A 459 -7.46 -26.49 -9.25
CA PHE A 459 -6.27 -25.82 -9.77
C PHE A 459 -6.25 -25.81 -11.31
N PRO A 460 -5.38 -24.93 -11.90
CA PRO A 460 -4.90 -24.90 -13.29
C PRO A 460 -4.99 -26.18 -14.10
N PRO A 461 -4.71 -26.19 -15.40
CA PRO A 461 -3.80 -27.23 -15.92
C PRO A 461 -2.33 -26.85 -15.76
N SER A 462 -2.01 -25.56 -15.93
CA SER A 462 -0.69 -24.99 -15.67
C SER A 462 -0.80 -23.86 -14.65
N CYS A 463 -0.31 -24.10 -13.43
CA CYS A 463 -0.29 -23.09 -12.37
C CYS A 463 0.66 -21.94 -12.72
N GLY A 464 1.84 -22.25 -13.26
CA GLY A 464 2.82 -21.23 -13.64
C GLY A 464 2.32 -20.29 -14.74
N ALA A 465 1.55 -20.80 -15.71
CA ALA A 465 0.99 -19.97 -16.80
C ALA A 465 0.01 -18.91 -16.28
N VAL A 466 -0.73 -19.19 -15.20
CA VAL A 466 -1.69 -18.25 -14.61
C VAL A 466 -1.24 -17.67 -13.27
N SER A 467 0.04 -17.86 -12.93
CA SER A 467 0.59 -17.42 -11.66
C SER A 467 0.45 -15.91 -11.46
N ASP A 468 0.13 -15.54 -10.23
CA ASP A 468 0.08 -14.17 -9.71
C ASP A 468 1.49 -13.55 -9.51
N GLU A 469 2.57 -14.30 -9.74
CA GLU A 469 3.95 -13.75 -9.78
C GLU A 469 4.13 -12.63 -10.83
N HIS A 470 3.35 -12.64 -11.91
CA HIS A 470 3.38 -11.56 -12.90
C HIS A 470 2.71 -10.29 -12.36
N GLY A 471 1.62 -10.42 -11.61
CA GLY A 471 0.97 -9.31 -10.92
C GLY A 471 1.88 -8.67 -9.84
N GLU A 472 2.65 -9.49 -9.12
CA GLU A 472 3.65 -8.99 -8.16
C GLU A 472 4.81 -8.24 -8.83
N ARG A 473 5.21 -8.63 -10.05
CA ARG A 473 6.17 -7.86 -10.85
C ARG A 473 5.60 -6.50 -11.25
N PHE A 474 4.34 -6.47 -11.68
CA PHE A 474 3.64 -5.21 -11.95
C PHE A 474 3.65 -4.25 -10.76
N HIS A 475 3.57 -4.74 -9.51
CA HIS A 475 3.71 -3.86 -8.33
C HIS A 475 5.06 -3.16 -8.26
N GLN A 476 6.13 -3.83 -8.64
CA GLN A 476 7.47 -3.26 -8.67
C GLN A 476 7.57 -2.22 -9.79
N ASP A 477 7.04 -2.55 -10.97
CA ASP A 477 7.09 -1.69 -12.15
C ASP A 477 6.25 -0.42 -11.97
N ILE A 478 5.02 -0.57 -11.46
CA ILE A 478 4.13 0.57 -11.22
C ILE A 478 4.63 1.45 -10.06
N SER A 479 5.39 0.91 -9.10
CA SER A 479 5.96 1.70 -8.01
C SER A 479 6.84 2.84 -8.53
N GLY A 480 7.59 2.60 -9.61
CA GLY A 480 8.35 3.65 -10.29
C GLY A 480 7.45 4.75 -10.84
N SER A 481 6.29 4.39 -11.40
CA SER A 481 5.30 5.35 -11.90
C SER A 481 4.62 6.10 -10.75
N GLU A 482 4.20 5.43 -9.68
CA GLU A 482 3.61 6.07 -8.49
C GLU A 482 4.57 7.11 -7.87
N LYS A 483 5.88 6.80 -7.82
CA LYS A 483 6.91 7.75 -7.38
C LYS A 483 7.06 8.94 -8.32
N ARG A 484 7.10 8.70 -9.65
CA ARG A 484 7.20 9.78 -10.66
C ARG A 484 6.03 10.73 -10.61
N TYR A 485 4.85 10.23 -10.29
CA TYR A 485 3.64 11.04 -10.13
C TYR A 485 3.44 11.56 -8.70
N GLN A 486 4.44 11.39 -7.81
CA GLN A 486 4.44 11.92 -6.43
C GLN A 486 3.19 11.53 -5.63
N GLY A 487 2.70 10.30 -5.82
CA GLY A 487 1.49 9.81 -5.16
C GLY A 487 0.18 10.29 -5.77
N ARG A 488 0.21 11.13 -6.82
CA ARG A 488 -0.98 11.45 -7.61
C ARG A 488 -1.34 10.26 -8.50
N TRP A 489 -2.63 9.98 -8.60
CA TRP A 489 -3.17 8.99 -9.53
C TRP A 489 -4.26 9.66 -10.37
N ASN A 490 -4.06 9.60 -11.68
CA ASN A 490 -4.93 10.15 -12.70
C ASN A 490 -4.79 9.30 -13.98
N GLU A 491 -5.60 9.63 -14.96
CA GLU A 491 -5.65 9.04 -16.30
C GLU A 491 -4.27 9.07 -16.96
N ALA A 492 -3.54 10.19 -16.82
CA ALA A 492 -2.20 10.36 -17.39
C ALA A 492 -1.19 9.36 -16.81
N MET A 493 -1.29 9.00 -15.52
CA MET A 493 -0.39 8.04 -14.91
C MET A 493 -0.51 6.64 -15.54
N LEU A 494 -1.74 6.14 -15.70
CA LEU A 494 -1.96 4.84 -16.34
C LEU A 494 -1.63 4.89 -17.84
N ALA A 495 -2.00 5.97 -18.51
CA ALA A 495 -1.65 6.19 -19.91
C ALA A 495 -0.13 6.23 -20.13
N ASP A 496 0.64 6.85 -19.24
CA ASP A 496 2.11 6.88 -19.31
C ASP A 496 2.72 5.51 -19.07
N TYR A 497 2.14 4.69 -18.19
CA TYR A 497 2.54 3.29 -18.03
C TYR A 497 2.30 2.51 -19.34
N CYS A 498 1.10 2.61 -19.92
CA CYS A 498 0.76 2.00 -21.20
C CYS A 498 1.65 2.50 -22.34
N TRP A 499 2.11 3.75 -22.30
CA TRP A 499 3.07 4.25 -23.29
C TRP A 499 4.41 3.50 -23.23
N PHE A 500 4.90 3.16 -22.03
CA PHE A 500 6.10 2.31 -21.89
C PHE A 500 5.86 0.91 -22.45
N ILE A 501 4.70 0.32 -22.18
CA ILE A 501 4.32 -0.98 -22.77
C ILE A 501 4.41 -0.91 -24.30
N ARG A 502 3.83 0.13 -24.91
CA ARG A 502 3.84 0.29 -26.37
C ARG A 502 5.23 0.56 -26.94
N ARG A 503 6.06 1.32 -26.23
CA ARG A 503 7.43 1.62 -26.67
C ARG A 503 8.33 0.38 -26.61
N ASP A 504 8.17 -0.40 -25.55
CA ASP A 504 8.98 -1.59 -25.28
C ASP A 504 8.33 -2.86 -25.87
N ALA A 505 7.24 -2.71 -26.62
CA ALA A 505 6.64 -3.78 -27.40
C ALA A 505 7.64 -4.21 -28.49
N PRO A 506 7.86 -5.53 -28.66
CA PRO A 506 8.83 -6.06 -29.62
C PRO A 506 8.49 -5.76 -31.08
#